data_AF-A0A1Y1NEH7-F1
#
_entry.id   AF-A0A1Y1NEH7-F1
#
_cell.length_a   1.000
_cell.length_b   1.000
_cell.length_c   1.000
_cell.angle_alpha   90.00
_cell.angle_beta   90.00
_cell.angle_gamma   90.00
#
_symmetry.space_group_name_H-M   'P 1'
#
loop_
_entity.id
_entity.type
_entity.pdbx_description
1 polymer ?
#
loop_
_entity_poly.entity_id
_entity_poly.type
_entity_poly.pdbx_seq_one_letter_code
_entity_poly.pdbx_strand_id
1 'polypeptide(L)'
;MGDLAEFLSEHNQNFRKARLPALYSDFRPQRTLNPDGYRANIVAWQEALSCLSLRGLLSGRGPNSSLLVLNVDENLPHYLESKRFGQPLALGTAIRQAIAHQKFISVEEFLQPQASTFTRNLISLSWNAAEWTFRQFGIKDKISNDDSVPIGQYVIMDNVETVFQEFKQQVAGRTSHFDRIFTRLQFQSLFASTLVAGQCLSEDDLDVLLTFSSRDKGFIDYSGGIIRIRSSSDESSM
;
A
#
# COMPACT_ATOMS: atom_id res chain seq x y z
N MET A 1 1.92 24.85 4.35
CA MET A 1 1.50 23.43 4.34
C MET A 1 0.63 23.24 5.57
N GLY A 2 -0.61 22.82 5.42
CA GLY A 2 -1.49 22.54 6.56
C GLY A 2 -0.92 21.42 7.43
N ASP A 3 -1.30 21.38 8.70
CA ASP A 3 -0.91 20.29 9.61
C ASP A 3 -1.63 19.01 9.14
N LEU A 4 -0.88 18.01 8.65
CA LEU A 4 -1.48 16.74 8.17
C LEU A 4 -2.26 16.04 9.29
N ALA A 5 -1.89 16.27 10.55
CA ALA A 5 -2.64 15.77 11.70
C ALA A 5 -4.04 16.39 11.78
N GLU A 6 -4.17 17.67 11.48
CA GLU A 6 -5.47 18.37 11.45
C GLU A 6 -6.34 17.81 10.32
N PHE A 7 -5.76 17.66 9.14
CA PHE A 7 -6.45 17.04 8.00
C PHE A 7 -6.94 15.62 8.30
N LEU A 8 -6.07 14.78 8.88
CA LEU A 8 -6.44 13.43 9.29
C LEU A 8 -7.55 13.44 10.33
N SER A 9 -7.54 14.39 11.26
CA SER A 9 -8.57 14.49 12.30
C SER A 9 -9.98 14.79 11.77
N GLU A 10 -10.07 15.37 10.58
CA GLU A 10 -11.33 15.69 9.90
C GLU A 10 -11.81 14.56 8.99
N HIS A 11 -10.89 13.72 8.49
CA HIS A 11 -11.18 12.76 7.42
C HIS A 11 -11.00 11.30 7.81
N ASN A 12 -10.37 11.00 8.94
CA ASN A 12 -10.14 9.65 9.42
C ASN A 12 -10.74 9.47 10.82
N GLN A 13 -11.72 8.57 10.95
CA GLN A 13 -12.43 8.32 12.20
C GLN A 13 -11.53 7.79 13.32
N ASN A 14 -10.42 7.13 12.96
CA ASN A 14 -9.43 6.62 13.89
C ASN A 14 -8.36 7.67 14.27
N PHE A 15 -8.38 8.84 13.63
CA PHE A 15 -7.42 9.92 13.86
C PHE A 15 -8.02 11.19 14.49
N ARG A 16 -9.17 11.06 15.18
CA ARG A 16 -9.89 12.18 15.82
C ARG A 16 -8.98 13.00 16.76
N LYS A 17 -9.29 14.29 16.93
CA LYS A 17 -8.53 15.23 17.78
C LYS A 17 -8.24 14.70 19.20
N ALA A 18 -9.19 13.98 19.81
CA ALA A 18 -9.04 13.38 21.13
C ALA A 18 -8.01 12.23 21.20
N ARG A 19 -7.72 11.57 20.07
CA ARG A 19 -6.75 10.47 19.98
C ARG A 19 -5.33 10.94 19.66
N LEU A 20 -5.16 12.16 19.15
CA LEU A 20 -3.85 12.69 18.73
C LEU A 20 -2.76 12.58 19.81
N PRO A 21 -3.01 12.88 21.10
CA PRO A 21 -1.98 12.71 22.13
C PRO A 21 -1.45 11.28 22.20
N ALA A 22 -2.34 10.28 22.14
CA ALA A 22 -1.96 8.87 22.18
C ALA A 22 -1.27 8.41 20.89
N LEU A 23 -1.73 8.89 19.73
CA LEU A 23 -1.18 8.52 18.42
C LEU A 23 0.23 9.07 18.20
N TYR A 24 0.52 10.26 18.70
CA TYR A 24 1.83 10.90 18.58
C TYR A 24 2.80 10.50 19.71
N SER A 25 2.28 10.03 20.86
CA SER A 25 3.11 9.48 21.93
C SER A 25 3.80 8.17 21.53
N ASP A 26 4.83 7.79 22.30
CA ASP A 26 5.36 6.42 22.22
C ASP A 26 4.36 5.44 22.84
N PHE A 27 3.52 4.83 22.00
CA PHE A 27 2.53 3.85 22.42
C PHE A 27 3.06 2.42 22.53
N ARG A 28 4.36 2.15 22.28
CA ARG A 28 4.91 0.78 22.37
C ARG A 28 4.76 0.12 23.74
N PRO A 29 4.89 0.83 24.88
CA PRO A 29 4.61 0.23 26.20
C PRO A 29 3.18 -0.28 26.35
N GLN A 30 2.22 0.24 25.56
CA GLN A 30 0.85 -0.24 25.57
C GLN A 30 0.73 -1.68 25.07
N ARG A 31 1.73 -2.22 24.35
CA ARG A 31 1.72 -3.62 23.91
C ARG A 31 1.49 -4.60 25.07
N THR A 32 1.99 -4.28 26.27
CA THR A 32 1.76 -5.06 27.48
C THR A 32 0.70 -4.44 28.39
N LEU A 33 0.71 -3.11 28.54
CA LEU A 33 -0.15 -2.40 29.50
C LEU A 33 -1.60 -2.24 29.03
N ASN A 34 -1.82 -2.12 27.72
CA ASN A 34 -3.13 -1.96 27.09
C ASN A 34 -3.06 -2.45 25.62
N PRO A 35 -3.11 -3.77 25.39
CA PRO A 35 -2.94 -4.36 24.06
C PRO A 35 -3.96 -3.85 23.04
N ASP A 36 -5.19 -3.57 23.47
CA ASP A 36 -6.25 -3.05 22.60
C ASP A 36 -5.93 -1.62 22.14
N GLY A 37 -5.46 -0.77 23.05
CA GLY A 37 -4.98 0.59 22.72
C GLY A 37 -3.80 0.56 21.75
N TYR A 38 -2.84 -0.34 21.97
CA TYR A 38 -1.70 -0.56 21.07
C TYR A 38 -2.16 -0.93 19.65
N ARG A 39 -3.05 -1.92 19.52
CA ARG A 39 -3.59 -2.36 18.23
C ARG A 39 -4.40 -1.25 17.56
N ALA A 40 -5.22 -0.52 18.31
CA ALA A 40 -6.01 0.59 17.79
C ALA A 40 -5.14 1.74 17.26
N ASN A 41 -3.98 1.99 17.87
CA ASN A 41 -3.04 3.02 17.40
C ASN A 41 -2.26 2.57 16.16
N ILE A 42 -1.90 1.28 16.07
CA ILE A 42 -1.32 0.71 14.84
C ILE A 42 -2.29 0.87 13.67
N VAL A 43 -3.54 0.43 13.83
CA VAL A 43 -4.55 0.50 12.76
C VAL A 43 -4.79 1.95 12.34
N ALA A 44 -4.89 2.88 13.29
CA ALA A 44 -5.06 4.30 12.98
C ALA A 44 -3.93 4.86 12.12
N TRP A 45 -2.67 4.51 12.40
CA TRP A 45 -1.53 4.95 11.60
C TRP A 45 -1.49 4.30 10.21
N GLN A 46 -1.85 3.02 10.09
CA GLN A 46 -1.93 2.33 8.80
C GLN A 46 -2.99 2.97 7.88
N GLU A 47 -4.19 3.21 8.41
CA GLU A 47 -5.26 3.89 7.68
C GLU A 47 -4.93 5.36 7.37
N ALA A 48 -4.21 6.05 8.27
CA ALA A 48 -3.76 7.40 8.02
C ALA A 48 -2.78 7.46 6.84
N LEU A 49 -1.79 6.56 6.79
CA LEU A 49 -0.83 6.47 5.68
C LEU A 49 -1.53 6.14 4.36
N SER A 50 -2.44 5.16 4.38
CA SER A 50 -3.30 4.82 3.23
C SER A 50 -4.08 6.04 2.72
N CYS A 51 -4.79 6.72 3.62
CA CYS A 51 -5.62 7.89 3.30
C CYS A 51 -4.79 9.05 2.73
N LEU A 52 -3.66 9.39 3.37
CA LEU A 52 -2.79 10.47 2.90
C LEU A 52 -2.16 10.12 1.55
N SER A 53 -1.76 8.87 1.34
CA SER A 53 -1.20 8.41 0.06
C SER A 53 -2.24 8.49 -1.07
N LEU A 54 -3.46 7.98 -0.87
CA LEU A 54 -4.54 8.07 -1.88
C LEU A 54 -4.92 9.50 -2.24
N ARG A 55 -4.72 10.45 -1.33
CA ARG A 55 -4.99 11.87 -1.57
C ARG A 55 -3.79 12.64 -2.10
N GLY A 56 -2.71 11.94 -2.45
CA GLY A 56 -1.48 12.54 -2.98
C GLY A 56 -0.71 13.40 -1.96
N LEU A 57 -1.01 13.27 -0.65
CA LEU A 57 -0.44 14.14 0.39
C LEU A 57 0.90 13.65 0.96
N LEU A 58 1.23 12.37 0.79
CA LEU A 58 2.58 11.83 1.07
C LEU A 58 3.50 11.87 -0.15
N SER A 59 2.94 12.31 -1.26
CA SER A 59 3.54 12.20 -2.57
C SER A 59 4.38 13.45 -2.81
N GLY A 60 5.70 13.27 -2.84
CA GLY A 60 6.68 14.36 -2.88
C GLY A 60 6.67 15.12 -4.20
N ARG A 61 5.68 16.02 -4.37
CA ARG A 61 5.51 17.09 -5.39
C ARG A 61 6.38 16.99 -6.65
N GLY A 62 6.32 15.85 -7.32
CA GLY A 62 6.91 15.61 -8.63
C GLY A 62 5.89 14.90 -9.52
N PRO A 63 6.08 14.90 -10.84
CA PRO A 63 5.14 14.28 -11.79
C PRO A 63 4.95 12.76 -11.61
N ASN A 64 5.74 12.11 -10.74
CA ASN A 64 5.71 10.66 -10.48
C ASN A 64 5.25 10.32 -9.05
N SER A 65 4.34 11.12 -8.51
CA SER A 65 3.86 10.95 -7.15
C SER A 65 2.85 9.80 -7.10
N SER A 66 3.22 8.69 -6.44
CA SER A 66 2.42 7.46 -6.40
C SER A 66 1.35 7.50 -5.30
N LEU A 67 0.17 6.95 -5.61
CA LEU A 67 -0.99 6.80 -4.71
C LEU A 67 -1.08 5.40 -4.10
N LEU A 68 -0.48 4.40 -4.76
CA LEU A 68 -0.50 3.00 -4.35
C LEU A 68 0.81 2.58 -3.69
N VAL A 69 1.89 3.32 -3.88
CA VAL A 69 3.20 3.08 -3.30
C VAL A 69 3.54 4.16 -2.27
N LEU A 70 3.82 3.71 -1.04
CA LEU A 70 4.37 4.52 0.03
C LEU A 70 5.90 4.51 -0.05
N ASN A 71 6.49 5.69 -0.22
CA ASN A 71 7.92 5.86 0.03
C ASN A 71 8.14 6.13 1.53
N VAL A 72 8.92 5.26 2.16
CA VAL A 72 9.30 5.35 3.55
C VAL A 72 10.78 5.72 3.62
N ASP A 73 11.07 6.95 4.05
CA ASP A 73 12.42 7.48 4.23
C ASP A 73 12.61 8.04 5.64
N GLU A 74 13.82 8.54 5.93
CA GLU A 74 14.14 9.16 7.23
C GLU A 74 13.34 10.43 7.51
N ASN A 75 12.76 11.06 6.50
CA ASN A 75 12.01 12.32 6.62
C ASN A 75 10.52 12.09 6.83
N LEU A 76 9.99 10.88 6.60
CA LEU A 76 8.57 10.57 6.77
C LEU A 76 7.99 10.99 8.14
N PRO A 77 8.66 10.73 9.30
CA PRO A 77 8.18 11.22 10.59
C PRO A 77 8.07 12.74 10.66
N HIS A 78 9.00 13.46 10.02
CA HIS A 78 8.98 14.93 9.97
C HIS A 78 7.85 15.44 9.07
N TYR A 79 7.56 14.78 7.94
CA TYR A 79 6.41 15.13 7.11
C TYR A 79 5.07 14.94 7.83
N LEU A 80 5.02 13.99 8.78
CA LEU A 80 3.84 13.69 9.59
C LEU A 80 3.81 14.45 10.93
N GLU A 81 4.75 15.38 11.15
CA GLU A 81 4.88 16.15 12.38
C GLU A 81 3.63 17.02 12.63
N SER A 82 3.09 16.94 13.84
CA SER A 82 2.06 17.85 14.30
C SER A 82 2.70 19.01 15.04
N LYS A 83 2.23 20.23 14.79
CA LYS A 83 2.71 21.44 15.49
C LYS A 83 2.57 21.35 17.01
N ARG A 84 1.55 20.62 17.48
CA ARG A 84 1.22 20.53 18.90
C ARG A 84 1.85 19.31 19.56
N PHE A 85 1.98 18.20 18.84
CA PHE A 85 2.37 16.90 19.42
C PHE A 85 3.74 16.40 18.95
N GLY A 86 4.40 17.12 18.05
CA GLY A 86 5.69 16.73 17.49
C GLY A 86 5.56 15.58 16.49
N GLN A 87 6.62 14.80 16.36
CA GLN A 87 6.69 13.67 15.44
C GLN A 87 6.01 12.42 16.02
N PRO A 88 5.49 11.53 15.18
CA PRO A 88 4.89 10.28 15.64
C PRO A 88 5.96 9.27 16.10
N LEU A 89 6.17 9.18 17.42
CA LEU A 89 7.30 8.43 18.01
C LEU A 89 7.29 6.92 17.76
N ALA A 90 6.11 6.33 17.53
CA ALA A 90 5.94 4.89 17.28
C ALA A 90 5.53 4.57 15.83
N LEU A 91 5.71 5.51 14.88
CA LEU A 91 5.36 5.31 13.47
C LEU A 91 6.03 4.07 12.86
N GLY A 92 7.32 3.88 13.10
CA GLY A 92 8.06 2.73 12.60
C GLY A 92 7.45 1.39 13.04
N THR A 93 6.87 1.35 14.25
CA THR A 93 6.16 0.15 14.76
C THR A 93 4.91 -0.14 13.94
N ALA A 94 4.11 0.87 13.62
CA ALA A 94 2.89 0.70 12.82
C ALA A 94 3.20 0.23 11.39
N ILE A 95 4.26 0.76 10.77
CA ILE A 95 4.72 0.37 9.43
C ILE A 95 5.25 -1.07 9.43
N ARG A 96 6.11 -1.44 10.39
CA ARG A 96 6.58 -2.84 10.52
C ARG A 96 5.44 -3.82 10.72
N GLN A 97 4.42 -3.46 11.48
CA GLN A 97 3.22 -4.28 11.67
C GLN A 97 2.37 -4.38 10.39
N ALA A 98 2.38 -3.36 9.53
CA ALA A 98 1.74 -3.44 8.22
C ALA A 98 2.49 -4.41 7.29
N ILE A 99 3.82 -4.35 7.30
CA ILE A 99 4.69 -5.26 6.53
C ILE A 99 4.51 -6.71 7.01
N ALA A 100 4.57 -6.95 8.32
CA ALA A 100 4.41 -8.28 8.90
C ALA A 100 3.06 -8.93 8.55
N HIS A 101 2.01 -8.12 8.40
CA HIS A 101 0.67 -8.60 8.01
C HIS A 101 0.39 -8.49 6.51
N GLN A 102 1.41 -8.29 5.66
CA GLN A 102 1.27 -8.19 4.20
C GLN A 102 0.30 -7.08 3.74
N LYS A 103 0.04 -6.08 4.58
CA LYS A 103 -0.70 -4.88 4.18
C LYS A 103 0.17 -3.93 3.38
N PHE A 104 1.44 -3.86 3.74
CA PHE A 104 2.49 -3.13 3.04
C PHE A 104 3.49 -4.14 2.48
N ILE A 105 3.53 -4.29 1.16
CA ILE A 105 4.41 -5.27 0.49
C ILE A 105 5.51 -4.49 -0.23
N SER A 106 6.77 -4.91 -0.12
CA SER A 106 7.83 -4.20 -0.84
C SER A 106 7.54 -4.20 -2.34
N VAL A 107 7.83 -3.09 -3.05
CA VAL A 107 7.58 -3.02 -4.50
C VAL A 107 8.32 -4.13 -5.25
N GLU A 108 9.55 -4.45 -4.83
CA GLU A 108 10.33 -5.54 -5.40
C GLU A 108 9.61 -6.90 -5.25
N GLU A 109 9.16 -7.24 -4.04
CA GLU A 109 8.40 -8.47 -3.80
C GLU A 109 7.07 -8.47 -4.57
N PHE A 110 6.37 -7.34 -4.58
CA PHE A 110 5.07 -7.22 -5.20
C PHE A 110 5.13 -7.39 -6.72
N LEU A 111 6.18 -6.91 -7.40
CA LEU A 111 6.30 -6.98 -8.86
C LEU A 111 7.02 -8.26 -9.34
N GLN A 112 7.47 -9.15 -8.45
CA GLN A 112 8.11 -10.40 -8.84
C GLN A 112 7.15 -11.37 -9.58
N PRO A 113 7.61 -12.03 -10.66
CA PRO A 113 6.82 -13.04 -11.38
C PRO A 113 6.49 -14.29 -10.54
N GLN A 114 5.30 -14.88 -10.75
CA GLN A 114 4.81 -16.04 -9.97
C GLN A 114 5.69 -17.30 -10.03
N ALA A 115 6.55 -17.48 -11.03
CA ALA A 115 7.44 -18.65 -11.11
C ALA A 115 8.41 -18.75 -9.91
N SER A 116 8.71 -17.63 -9.23
CA SER A 116 9.54 -17.61 -8.01
C SER A 116 8.75 -17.77 -6.70
N THR A 117 7.40 -17.81 -6.74
CA THR A 117 6.56 -18.02 -5.54
C THR A 117 6.17 -19.48 -5.32
N PHE A 118 6.12 -20.32 -6.36
CA PHE A 118 5.93 -21.77 -6.20
C PHE A 118 7.07 -22.42 -5.40
N THR A 119 8.31 -21.95 -5.57
CA THR A 119 9.45 -22.36 -4.74
C THR A 119 9.35 -21.84 -3.31
N ARG A 120 8.64 -20.71 -3.07
CA ARG A 120 8.40 -20.16 -1.73
C ARG A 120 7.29 -20.89 -0.96
N ASN A 121 6.25 -21.42 -1.63
CA ASN A 121 5.15 -22.14 -0.96
C ASN A 121 5.55 -23.49 -0.35
N LEU A 122 6.57 -24.17 -0.90
CA LEU A 122 7.15 -25.35 -0.24
C LEU A 122 8.05 -24.96 0.93
N ILE A 123 8.62 -23.75 0.90
CA ILE A 123 9.43 -23.23 1.99
C ILE A 123 8.54 -22.70 3.11
N SER A 124 7.35 -22.14 2.82
CA SER A 124 6.43 -21.48 3.78
C SER A 124 5.69 -22.41 4.76
N LEU A 125 5.51 -23.69 4.42
CA LEU A 125 4.87 -24.67 5.32
C LEU A 125 5.77 -25.11 6.50
N SER A 126 7.04 -24.68 6.51
CA SER A 126 8.05 -25.04 7.53
C SER A 126 8.28 -23.96 8.60
N TRP A 127 7.54 -22.83 8.58
CA TRP A 127 7.92 -21.60 9.30
C TRP A 127 7.47 -21.49 10.76
N ASN A 128 6.74 -22.46 11.30
CA ASN A 128 6.38 -22.45 12.74
C ASN A 128 7.59 -22.63 13.68
N ALA A 129 8.81 -22.83 13.14
CA ALA A 129 10.04 -22.95 13.90
C ALA A 129 11.15 -21.94 13.51
N ALA A 130 10.85 -20.93 12.68
CA ALA A 130 11.86 -20.00 12.17
C ALA A 130 11.39 -18.54 12.14
N GLU A 131 10.77 -18.07 13.22
CA GLU A 131 11.00 -16.67 13.60
C GLU A 131 12.53 -16.50 13.74
N TRP A 132 13.13 -15.44 13.18
CA TRP A 132 14.55 -15.02 13.31
C TRP A 132 15.61 -15.35 12.23
N THR A 133 15.40 -16.10 11.13
CA THR A 133 16.54 -16.42 10.22
C THR A 133 16.57 -15.78 8.82
N PHE A 134 15.64 -14.88 8.47
CA PHE A 134 15.70 -14.18 7.16
C PHE A 134 16.56 -12.91 7.14
N ARG A 135 17.38 -12.64 8.16
CA ARG A 135 18.29 -11.47 8.23
C ARG A 135 19.65 -11.66 7.52
N GLN A 136 19.80 -12.59 6.57
CA GLN A 136 21.14 -12.89 6.01
C GLN A 136 21.30 -12.83 4.49
N PHE A 137 20.33 -12.31 3.75
CA PHE A 137 20.59 -11.98 2.34
C PHE A 137 20.34 -10.49 2.06
N GLY A 138 21.41 -9.71 2.29
CA GLY A 138 21.77 -8.63 1.39
C GLY A 138 21.25 -7.24 1.73
N ILE A 139 21.67 -6.67 2.86
CA ILE A 139 22.32 -5.35 2.99
C ILE A 139 22.88 -5.31 4.41
N LYS A 140 24.20 -5.13 4.52
CA LYS A 140 24.86 -4.74 5.76
C LYS A 140 24.22 -3.41 6.20
N ASP A 141 23.42 -3.42 7.26
CA ASP A 141 23.67 -2.53 8.39
C ASP A 141 22.90 -2.89 9.65
N LYS A 142 23.63 -2.75 10.77
CA LYS A 142 23.23 -2.59 12.17
C LYS A 142 21.97 -3.29 12.69
N ILE A 143 22.17 -3.98 13.81
CA ILE A 143 21.20 -4.23 14.89
C ILE A 143 20.10 -3.15 14.86
N SER A 144 18.98 -3.45 14.20
CA SER A 144 17.91 -2.48 13.99
C SER A 144 17.21 -2.30 15.33
N ASN A 145 17.52 -1.17 15.95
CA ASN A 145 16.81 -0.65 17.10
C ASN A 145 15.32 -0.57 16.72
N ASP A 146 14.41 -0.96 17.61
CA ASP A 146 12.95 -0.90 17.39
C ASP A 146 12.45 0.55 17.16
N ASP A 147 13.34 1.54 17.17
CA ASP A 147 13.07 2.95 16.86
C ASP A 147 13.12 3.30 15.36
N SER A 148 13.91 2.60 14.53
CA SER A 148 14.14 3.07 13.14
C SER A 148 12.97 2.72 12.21
N VAL A 149 12.50 3.68 11.41
CA VAL A 149 11.47 3.42 10.38
C VAL A 149 12.02 2.45 9.31
N PRO A 150 11.27 1.42 8.86
CA PRO A 150 11.75 0.51 7.83
C PRO A 150 11.79 1.22 6.47
N ILE A 151 12.96 1.75 6.11
CA ILE A 151 13.18 2.52 4.87
C ILE A 151 12.94 1.62 3.65
N GLY A 152 12.21 2.13 2.66
CA GLY A 152 11.91 1.42 1.43
C GLY A 152 10.64 1.91 0.73
N GLN A 153 10.29 1.25 -0.37
CA GLN A 153 9.05 1.51 -1.10
C GLN A 153 8.09 0.33 -0.92
N TYR A 154 6.85 0.65 -0.54
CA TYR A 154 5.86 -0.37 -0.18
C TYR A 154 4.53 -0.11 -0.88
N VAL A 155 4.01 -1.14 -1.55
CA VAL A 155 2.65 -1.17 -2.07
C VAL A 155 1.66 -1.23 -0.90
N ILE A 156 0.75 -0.27 -0.84
CA ILE A 156 -0.33 -0.22 0.15
C ILE A 156 -1.51 -1.03 -0.38
N MET A 157 -1.69 -2.26 0.11
CA MET A 157 -2.70 -3.17 -0.43
C MET A 157 -4.13 -2.65 -0.32
N ASP A 158 -4.49 -1.97 0.78
CA ASP A 158 -5.81 -1.35 0.95
C ASP A 158 -6.12 -0.32 -0.16
N ASN A 159 -5.10 0.43 -0.61
CA ASN A 159 -5.23 1.40 -1.70
C ASN A 159 -5.39 0.69 -3.04
N VAL A 160 -4.59 -0.35 -3.29
CA VAL A 160 -4.67 -1.16 -4.51
C VAL A 160 -6.05 -1.79 -4.65
N GLU A 161 -6.58 -2.37 -3.58
CA GLU A 161 -7.92 -2.96 -3.58
C GLU A 161 -9.01 -1.93 -3.84
N THR A 162 -8.92 -0.76 -3.21
CA THR A 162 -9.87 0.35 -3.42
C THR A 162 -9.89 0.79 -4.89
N VAL A 163 -8.71 1.05 -5.46
CA VAL A 163 -8.57 1.47 -6.86
C VAL A 163 -9.00 0.37 -7.83
N PHE A 164 -8.70 -0.89 -7.51
CA PHE A 164 -9.15 -2.04 -8.30
C PHE A 164 -10.68 -2.19 -8.31
N GLN A 165 -11.35 -1.99 -7.17
CA GLN A 165 -12.81 -2.03 -7.15
C GLN A 165 -13.41 -0.95 -8.03
N GLU A 166 -12.84 0.26 -8.02
CA GLU A 166 -13.34 1.32 -8.87
C GLU A 166 -13.06 1.05 -10.35
N PHE A 167 -11.91 0.47 -10.67
CA PHE A 167 -11.62 -0.01 -12.02
C PHE A 167 -12.67 -1.03 -12.48
N LYS A 168 -13.00 -2.03 -11.64
CA LYS A 168 -14.06 -2.99 -11.94
C LYS A 168 -15.41 -2.32 -12.19
N GLN A 169 -15.78 -1.32 -11.39
CA GLN A 169 -17.05 -0.60 -11.56
C GLN A 169 -17.09 0.14 -12.90
N GLN A 170 -16.03 0.86 -13.27
CA GLN A 170 -15.97 1.62 -14.52
C GLN A 170 -16.04 0.75 -15.79
N VAL A 171 -15.64 -0.52 -15.69
CA VAL A 171 -15.63 -1.44 -16.84
C VAL A 171 -16.76 -2.47 -16.82
N ALA A 172 -17.58 -2.52 -15.77
CA ALA A 172 -18.65 -3.52 -15.61
C ALA A 172 -19.67 -3.52 -16.76
N GLY A 173 -19.91 -2.38 -17.41
CA GLY A 173 -20.82 -2.25 -18.54
C GLY A 173 -20.24 -2.65 -19.91
N ARG A 174 -18.94 -2.99 -19.99
CA ARG A 174 -18.26 -3.26 -21.26
C ARG A 174 -18.42 -4.75 -21.63
N THR A 175 -19.36 -5.04 -22.54
CA THR A 175 -19.70 -6.42 -22.93
C THR A 175 -19.06 -6.85 -24.26
N SER A 176 -18.76 -5.91 -25.15
CA SER A 176 -18.11 -6.21 -26.44
C SER A 176 -16.64 -6.58 -26.27
N HIS A 177 -16.16 -7.53 -27.07
CA HIS A 177 -14.76 -7.96 -27.07
C HIS A 177 -13.79 -6.80 -27.36
N PHE A 178 -14.13 -5.93 -28.32
CA PHE A 178 -13.28 -4.79 -28.70
C PHE A 178 -13.20 -3.73 -27.60
N ASP A 179 -14.26 -3.55 -26.81
CA ASP A 179 -14.31 -2.53 -25.75
C ASP A 179 -13.51 -2.91 -24.51
N ARG A 180 -12.96 -4.13 -24.48
CA ARG A 180 -12.23 -4.74 -23.36
C ARG A 180 -10.73 -4.86 -23.61
N ILE A 181 -10.25 -4.45 -24.79
CA ILE A 181 -8.84 -4.52 -25.18
C ILE A 181 -8.27 -3.10 -25.23
N PHE A 182 -7.13 -2.91 -24.57
CA PHE A 182 -6.43 -1.64 -24.52
C PHE A 182 -4.94 -1.85 -24.74
N THR A 183 -4.30 -0.91 -25.41
CA THR A 183 -2.87 -0.70 -25.20
C THR A 183 -2.65 -0.07 -23.83
N ARG A 184 -1.43 -0.19 -23.27
CA ARG A 184 -1.08 0.49 -22.02
C ARG A 184 -1.35 2.00 -22.06
N LEU A 185 -0.99 2.67 -23.16
CA LEU A 185 -1.23 4.11 -23.33
C LEU A 185 -2.72 4.47 -23.33
N GLN A 186 -3.56 3.65 -23.98
CA GLN A 186 -5.01 3.83 -23.95
C GLN A 186 -5.57 3.62 -22.55
N PHE A 187 -5.10 2.58 -21.85
CA PHE A 187 -5.52 2.30 -20.48
C PHE A 187 -5.20 3.48 -19.56
N GLN A 188 -3.96 3.97 -19.60
CA GLN A 188 -3.53 5.15 -18.85
C GLN A 188 -4.41 6.35 -19.15
N SER A 189 -4.61 6.68 -20.43
CA SER A 189 -5.41 7.84 -20.83
C SER A 189 -6.87 7.77 -20.39
N LEU A 190 -7.44 6.56 -20.27
CA LEU A 190 -8.84 6.36 -19.89
C LEU A 190 -9.05 6.31 -18.37
N PHE A 191 -8.10 5.72 -17.63
CA PHE A 191 -8.33 5.34 -16.25
C PHE A 191 -7.44 6.09 -15.23
N ALA A 192 -6.26 6.56 -15.61
CA ALA A 192 -5.30 7.09 -14.63
C ALA A 192 -5.88 8.24 -13.77
N SER A 193 -6.69 9.13 -14.37
CA SER A 193 -7.30 10.28 -13.69
C SER A 193 -8.73 10.07 -13.20
N THR A 194 -9.33 8.89 -13.44
CA THR A 194 -10.74 8.62 -13.10
C THR A 194 -10.89 7.63 -11.96
N LEU A 195 -9.87 6.82 -11.66
CA LEU A 195 -9.96 5.78 -10.63
C LEU A 195 -9.84 6.30 -9.20
N VAL A 196 -9.29 7.51 -9.01
CA VAL A 196 -9.20 8.18 -7.72
C VAL A 196 -9.65 9.62 -7.89
N ALA A 197 -10.72 10.01 -7.18
CA ALA A 197 -11.30 11.34 -7.31
C ALA A 197 -10.28 12.46 -7.02
N GLY A 198 -10.08 13.34 -7.99
CA GLY A 198 -9.18 14.50 -7.88
C GLY A 198 -7.69 14.15 -7.90
N GLN A 199 -7.33 12.91 -8.25
CA GLN A 199 -5.94 12.46 -8.35
C GLN A 199 -5.69 11.76 -9.68
N CYS A 200 -4.41 11.51 -9.98
CA CYS A 200 -3.99 10.78 -11.16
C CYS A 200 -2.97 9.72 -10.77
N LEU A 201 -3.17 8.48 -11.23
CA LEU A 201 -2.22 7.39 -11.03
C LEU A 201 -0.92 7.64 -11.80
N SER A 202 0.21 7.38 -11.15
CA SER A 202 1.53 7.38 -11.79
C SER A 202 1.76 6.13 -12.65
N GLU A 203 2.87 6.07 -13.40
CA GLU A 203 3.28 4.83 -14.09
C GLU A 203 3.48 3.67 -13.10
N ASP A 204 4.08 3.94 -11.95
CA ASP A 204 4.30 2.92 -10.91
C ASP A 204 2.96 2.41 -10.36
N ASP A 205 1.98 3.30 -10.17
CA ASP A 205 0.63 2.91 -9.76
C ASP A 205 -0.04 2.02 -10.81
N LEU A 206 0.15 2.32 -12.09
CA LEU A 206 -0.39 1.50 -13.18
C LEU A 206 0.28 0.13 -13.21
N ASP A 207 1.60 0.04 -13.00
CA ASP A 207 2.28 -1.25 -12.90
C ASP A 207 1.76 -2.10 -11.75
N VAL A 208 1.57 -1.48 -10.59
CA VAL A 208 0.98 -2.13 -9.42
C VAL A 208 -0.45 -2.61 -9.71
N LEU A 209 -1.30 -1.73 -10.26
CA LEU A 209 -2.70 -2.05 -10.55
C LEU A 209 -2.84 -3.16 -11.60
N LEU A 210 -2.06 -3.11 -12.68
CA LEU A 210 -2.10 -4.11 -13.75
C LEU A 210 -1.54 -5.46 -13.28
N THR A 211 -0.47 -5.44 -12.48
CA THR A 211 0.07 -6.65 -11.84
C THR A 211 -0.98 -7.29 -10.93
N PHE A 212 -1.59 -6.52 -10.04
CA PHE A 212 -2.64 -7.01 -9.14
C PHE A 212 -3.85 -7.56 -9.90
N SER A 213 -4.31 -6.82 -10.90
CA SER A 213 -5.50 -7.18 -11.69
C SER A 213 -5.29 -8.48 -12.47
N SER A 214 -4.08 -8.71 -12.98
CA SER A 214 -3.76 -9.91 -13.76
C SER A 214 -3.39 -11.10 -12.88
N ARG A 215 -2.38 -10.93 -12.02
CA ARG A 215 -1.78 -12.01 -11.22
C ARG A 215 -2.65 -12.43 -10.05
N ASP A 216 -3.13 -11.46 -9.27
CA ASP A 216 -3.79 -11.72 -7.99
C ASP A 216 -5.31 -11.89 -8.15
N LYS A 217 -5.92 -11.18 -9.09
CA LYS A 217 -7.37 -11.21 -9.32
C LYS A 217 -7.79 -12.00 -10.56
N GLY A 218 -6.87 -12.31 -11.49
CA GLY A 218 -7.20 -12.98 -12.75
C GLY A 218 -8.24 -12.22 -13.58
N PHE A 219 -8.40 -10.91 -13.34
CA PHE A 219 -9.46 -10.09 -13.92
C PHE A 219 -9.09 -9.58 -15.33
N ILE A 220 -7.80 -9.47 -15.61
CA ILE A 220 -7.27 -9.10 -16.92
C ILE A 220 -6.21 -10.10 -17.37
N ASP A 221 -6.03 -10.23 -18.68
CA ASP A 221 -4.76 -10.67 -19.25
C ASP A 221 -3.90 -9.45 -19.54
N TYR A 222 -2.61 -9.54 -19.21
CA TYR A 222 -1.63 -8.49 -19.47
C TYR A 222 -0.38 -9.10 -20.09
N SER A 223 -0.13 -8.84 -21.37
CA SER A 223 1.02 -9.36 -22.11
C SER A 223 1.39 -8.43 -23.26
N GLY A 224 2.69 -8.22 -23.48
CA GLY A 224 3.18 -7.41 -24.61
C GLY A 224 2.64 -5.97 -24.66
N GLY A 225 2.29 -5.38 -23.51
CA GLY A 225 1.69 -4.04 -23.43
C GLY A 225 0.20 -3.97 -23.82
N ILE A 226 -0.42 -5.12 -24.06
CA ILE A 226 -1.86 -5.27 -24.31
C ILE A 226 -2.54 -5.74 -23.03
N ILE A 227 -3.64 -5.06 -22.70
CA ILE A 227 -4.48 -5.31 -21.54
C ILE A 227 -5.84 -5.78 -22.07
N ARG A 228 -6.27 -6.97 -21.67
CA ARG A 228 -7.58 -7.52 -22.02
C ARG A 228 -8.34 -7.84 -20.75
N ILE A 229 -9.45 -7.15 -20.52
CA ILE A 229 -10.36 -7.48 -19.41
C ILE A 229 -11.00 -8.83 -19.70
N ARG A 230 -11.07 -9.76 -18.74
CA ARG A 230 -11.72 -11.08 -18.91
C ARG A 230 -13.26 -11.00 -18.72
N SER A 231 -13.99 -11.97 -19.24
CA SER A 231 -15.45 -12.08 -19.16
C SER A 231 -15.85 -13.49 -18.77
N SER A 232 -17.05 -13.63 -18.21
CA SER A 232 -17.64 -14.93 -17.89
C SER A 232 -17.72 -15.88 -19.08
N SER A 233 -17.83 -15.35 -20.31
CA SER A 233 -17.78 -16.14 -21.55
C SER A 233 -16.44 -16.87 -21.76
N ASP A 234 -15.35 -16.33 -21.21
CA ASP A 234 -14.00 -16.83 -21.45
C ASP A 234 -13.66 -18.02 -20.53
N GLU A 235 -14.36 -18.17 -19.39
CA GLU A 235 -14.22 -19.31 -18.49
C GLU A 235 -14.85 -20.60 -19.04
N SER A 236 -15.76 -20.50 -20.01
CA SER A 236 -16.46 -21.66 -20.59
C SER A 236 -15.64 -22.39 -21.67
N SER A 237 -14.43 -21.91 -21.97
CA SER A 237 -13.58 -22.40 -23.07
C SER A 237 -12.27 -23.05 -22.59
N MET A 238 -12.15 -23.32 -21.29
CA MET A 238 -11.01 -24.03 -20.68
C MET A 238 -11.43 -25.40 -20.14
#